data_AF-A0A2V8FYF3-F1
#
_entry.id   AF-A0A2V8FYF3-F1
#
_cell.length_a   1.000
_cell.length_b   1.000
_cell.length_c   1.000
_cell.angle_alpha   90.00
_cell.angle_beta   90.00
_cell.angle_gamma   90.00
#
_symmetry.space_group_name_H-M   'P 1'
#
loop_
_entity.id
_entity.type
_entity.pdbx_description
1 polymer ?
#
loop_
_entity_poly.entity_id
_entity_poly.type
_entity_poly.pdbx_seq_one_letter_code
_entity_poly.pdbx_strand_id
1 'polypeptide(L)'
;MLSRVARQVIGRGVALIAALAVGSSGCTSAPARPTWRAGSLRGANVLLITIDTLRQDRVGAYGRRRGLTPAIDRLATAGIRYA
;
A
#
# COMPACT_ATOMS: atom_id res chain seq x y z
N MET A 1 -3.03 37.44 -40.47
CA MET A 1 -3.58 37.05 -39.13
C MET A 1 -3.78 35.55 -38.97
N LEU A 2 -4.29 34.83 -39.97
CA LEU A 2 -4.57 33.38 -39.91
C LEU A 2 -3.34 32.49 -39.62
N SER A 3 -2.13 32.92 -40.01
CA SER A 3 -0.89 32.14 -39.81
C SER A 3 -0.33 32.16 -38.38
N ARG A 4 -0.84 33.03 -37.49
CA ARG A 4 -0.45 33.06 -36.07
C ARG A 4 -1.30 32.10 -35.24
N VAL A 5 -2.60 32.02 -35.54
CA VAL A 5 -3.56 31.10 -34.89
C VAL A 5 -3.20 29.65 -35.16
N ALA A 6 -2.86 29.28 -36.39
CA ALA A 6 -2.45 27.92 -36.75
C ALA A 6 -1.19 27.46 -35.99
N ARG A 7 -0.17 28.33 -35.89
CA ARG A 7 1.05 28.07 -35.10
C ARG A 7 0.76 27.94 -33.60
N GLN A 8 -0.21 28.69 -33.09
CA GLN A 8 -0.59 28.65 -31.68
C GLN A 8 -1.39 27.38 -31.31
N VAL A 9 -2.23 26.87 -32.22
CA VAL A 9 -2.95 25.60 -32.04
C VAL A 9 -1.98 24.41 -32.10
N ILE A 10 -1.05 24.41 -33.06
CA ILE A 10 -0.01 23.37 -33.19
C ILE A 10 0.89 23.35 -31.95
N GLY A 11 1.36 24.52 -31.49
CA GLY A 11 2.23 24.62 -30.31
C GLY A 11 1.56 24.13 -29.02
N ARG A 12 0.28 24.44 -28.80
CA ARG A 12 -0.48 23.95 -27.64
C ARG A 12 -0.73 22.45 -27.71
N GLY A 13 -1.01 21.91 -28.91
CA GLY A 13 -1.16 20.48 -29.13
C GLY A 13 0.11 19.69 -28.80
N VAL A 14 1.27 20.17 -29.29
CA VAL A 14 2.57 19.56 -29.00
C VAL A 14 2.91 19.61 -27.50
N ALA A 15 2.65 20.73 -26.83
CA ALA A 15 2.89 20.88 -25.39
C ALA A 15 2.01 19.94 -24.55
N LEU A 16 0.75 19.72 -24.95
CA LEU A 16 -0.18 18.83 -24.25
C LEU A 16 0.22 17.36 -24.39
N ILE A 17 0.68 16.95 -25.59
CA ILE A 17 1.20 15.61 -25.86
C ILE A 17 2.49 15.37 -25.05
N ALA A 18 3.40 16.34 -25.01
CA ALA A 18 4.63 16.24 -24.21
C ALA A 18 4.34 16.11 -22.71
N ALA A 19 3.37 16.86 -22.18
CA ALA A 19 2.97 16.78 -20.77
C ALA A 19 2.37 15.40 -20.41
N LEU A 20 1.55 14.83 -21.30
CA LEU A 20 0.99 13.49 -21.12
C LEU A 20 2.07 12.39 -21.17
N ALA A 21 3.09 12.55 -22.03
CA ALA A 21 4.20 11.61 -22.14
C ALA A 21 5.14 11.63 -20.91
N VAL A 22 5.33 12.79 -20.29
CA VAL A 22 6.14 12.90 -19.05
C VAL A 22 5.38 12.33 -17.84
N GLY A 23 4.05 12.51 -17.79
CA GLY A 23 3.21 12.03 -16.68
C GLY A 23 3.10 10.50 -16.56
N SER A 24 3.36 9.74 -17.63
CA SER A 24 3.26 8.27 -17.63
C SER A 24 4.54 7.55 -17.21
N SER A 25 5.66 8.26 -17.04
CA SER A 25 6.96 7.66 -16.70
C SER A 25 7.08 7.20 -15.23
N GLY A 26 6.06 7.43 -14.40
CA GLY A 26 6.04 7.04 -12.98
C GLY A 26 5.36 5.69 -12.67
N CYS A 27 4.68 5.06 -13.64
CA CYS A 27 3.78 3.93 -13.37
C CYS A 27 4.46 2.55 -13.19
N THR A 28 5.79 2.46 -13.23
CA THR A 28 6.51 1.16 -13.23
C THR A 28 7.42 0.93 -12.05
N SER A 29 7.32 1.74 -10.99
CA SER A 29 8.05 1.49 -9.74
C SER A 29 7.47 0.26 -9.03
N ALA A 30 7.91 -0.93 -9.44
CA ALA A 30 7.63 -2.15 -8.71
C ALA A 30 8.17 -2.01 -7.27
N PRO A 31 7.38 -2.33 -6.24
CA PRO A 31 7.89 -2.26 -4.87
C PRO A 31 9.09 -3.18 -4.73
N ALA A 32 10.21 -2.63 -4.23
CA ALA A 32 11.40 -3.41 -3.96
C ALA A 32 11.05 -4.57 -3.02
N ARG A 33 11.15 -5.80 -3.51
CA ARG A 33 10.96 -6.98 -2.65
C ARG A 33 12.14 -7.05 -1.69
N PRO A 34 11.92 -7.16 -0.38
CA PRO A 34 13.01 -7.35 0.56
C PRO A 34 13.76 -8.63 0.20
N THR A 35 15.08 -8.52 0.02
CA THR A 35 15.97 -9.66 -0.24
C THR A 35 16.47 -10.21 1.09
N TRP A 36 15.75 -11.17 1.64
CA TRP A 36 16.18 -11.86 2.86
C TRP A 36 17.36 -12.79 2.54
N ARG A 37 18.47 -12.65 3.26
CA ARG A 37 19.60 -13.60 3.18
C ARG A 37 19.28 -14.88 3.95
N ALA A 38 19.87 -16.00 3.53
CA ALA A 38 19.72 -17.29 4.21
C ALA A 38 20.15 -17.18 5.68
N GLY A 39 19.21 -17.49 6.58
CA GLY A 39 19.37 -17.41 8.03
C GLY A 39 19.48 -15.99 8.60
N SER A 40 18.92 -15.00 7.90
CA SER A 40 18.65 -13.65 8.44
C SER A 40 17.83 -13.65 9.74
N LEU A 41 17.08 -14.72 10.00
CA LEU A 41 16.28 -14.92 11.22
C LEU A 41 16.83 -16.03 12.14
N ARG A 42 18.12 -16.40 12.02
CA ARG A 42 18.73 -17.40 12.92
C ARG A 42 18.61 -16.95 14.37
N GLY A 43 18.01 -17.79 15.21
CA GLY A 43 17.77 -17.51 16.64
C GLY A 43 16.45 -16.79 16.93
N ALA A 44 15.68 -16.38 15.91
CA ALA A 44 14.33 -15.86 16.11
C ALA A 44 13.35 -16.99 16.42
N ASN A 45 12.37 -16.71 17.29
CA ASN A 45 11.29 -17.64 17.61
C ASN A 45 10.03 -17.28 16.81
N VAL A 46 9.31 -18.30 16.35
CA VAL A 46 8.01 -18.15 15.68
C VAL A 46 6.93 -18.75 16.57
N LEU A 47 5.94 -17.93 16.93
CA LEU A 47 4.76 -18.37 17.66
C LEU A 47 3.55 -18.29 16.72
N LEU A 48 3.04 -19.45 16.30
CA LEU A 48 1.81 -19.56 15.51
C LEU A 48 0.65 -19.85 16.46
N ILE A 49 -0.31 -18.93 16.53
CA ILE A 49 -1.53 -19.08 17.32
C ILE A 49 -2.71 -19.23 16.36
N THR A 50 -3.45 -20.33 16.50
CA THR A 50 -4.73 -20.55 15.80
C THR A 50 -5.85 -20.61 16.83
N ILE A 51 -7.02 -20.07 16.45
CA ILE A 51 -8.21 -20.10 17.29
C ILE A 51 -9.35 -20.57 16.39
N ASP A 52 -9.91 -21.73 16.72
CA ASP A 52 -11.05 -22.26 15.98
C ASP A 52 -12.30 -21.43 16.25
N THR A 53 -13.12 -21.22 15.21
CA THR A 53 -14.39 -20.47 15.27
C THR A 53 -14.31 -19.02 15.79
N LEU A 54 -13.12 -18.39 15.75
CA LEU A 54 -12.99 -16.98 16.16
C LEU A 54 -13.76 -16.06 15.20
N ARG A 55 -14.78 -15.40 15.73
CA ARG A 55 -15.54 -14.39 14.97
C ARG A 55 -14.87 -13.02 15.05
N GLN A 56 -14.75 -12.37 13.90
CA GLN A 56 -14.15 -11.04 13.78
C GLN A 56 -14.90 -9.97 14.62
N ASP A 57 -16.24 -9.98 14.63
CA ASP A 57 -17.06 -9.00 15.36
C ASP A 57 -16.99 -9.13 16.90
N ARG A 58 -16.26 -10.12 17.40
CA ARG A 58 -16.02 -10.36 18.83
C ARG A 58 -14.66 -9.87 19.31
N VAL A 59 -13.78 -9.44 18.41
CA VAL A 59 -12.41 -9.02 18.72
C VAL A 59 -12.30 -7.49 18.68
N GLY A 60 -11.69 -6.90 19.71
CA GLY A 60 -11.57 -5.45 19.87
C GLY A 60 -10.81 -4.78 18.73
N ALA A 61 -9.72 -5.40 18.27
CA ALA A 61 -8.93 -4.98 17.10
C ALA A 61 -9.75 -4.83 15.80
N TYR A 62 -10.95 -5.41 15.73
CA TYR A 62 -11.88 -5.31 14.61
C TYR A 62 -13.13 -4.46 14.93
N GLY A 63 -13.07 -3.61 15.96
CA GLY A 63 -14.09 -2.62 16.28
C GLY A 63 -15.03 -2.99 17.45
N ARG A 64 -14.81 -4.13 18.12
CA ARG A 64 -15.66 -4.54 19.24
C ARG A 64 -15.34 -3.79 20.54
N ARG A 65 -16.28 -3.01 21.06
CA ARG A 65 -16.09 -2.15 22.25
C ARG A 65 -16.16 -2.84 23.62
N ARG A 66 -16.30 -4.17 23.69
CA ARG A 66 -16.44 -4.88 24.98
C ARG A 66 -15.11 -5.11 25.71
N GLY A 67 -13.96 -4.85 25.06
CA GLY A 67 -12.65 -5.01 25.69
C GLY A 67 -12.32 -6.45 26.11
N LEU A 68 -12.88 -7.46 25.41
CA LEU A 68 -12.72 -8.88 25.78
C LEU A 68 -11.39 -9.47 25.33
N THR A 69 -10.65 -8.78 24.48
CA THR A 69 -9.44 -9.31 23.82
C THR A 69 -8.20 -8.44 24.01
N PRO A 70 -7.89 -7.93 25.23
CA PRO A 70 -6.86 -6.91 25.43
C PRO A 70 -5.45 -7.38 25.01
N ALA A 71 -5.16 -8.69 25.04
CA ALA A 71 -3.90 -9.23 24.53
C ALA A 71 -3.81 -9.16 22.99
N ILE A 72 -4.86 -9.56 22.29
CA ILE A 72 -4.93 -9.52 20.82
C ILE A 72 -4.98 -8.06 20.35
N ASP A 73 -5.71 -7.20 21.05
CA ASP A 73 -5.83 -5.77 20.72
C ASP A 73 -4.48 -5.05 20.83
N ARG A 74 -3.69 -5.37 21.86
CA ARG A 74 -2.31 -4.88 22.00
C ARG A 74 -1.41 -5.41 20.88
N LEU A 75 -1.51 -6.69 20.53
CA LEU A 75 -0.72 -7.26 19.44
C LEU A 75 -1.05 -6.60 18.09
N ALA A 76 -2.33 -6.35 17.82
CA ALA A 76 -2.77 -5.67 16.60
C ALA A 76 -2.32 -4.22 16.53
N THR A 77 -2.18 -3.54 17.68
CA THR A 77 -1.69 -2.15 17.77
C THR A 77 -0.17 -2.07 17.63
N ALA A 78 0.56 -3.04 18.18
CA ALA A 78 2.02 -3.09 18.13
C ALA A 78 2.57 -3.68 16.81
N GLY A 79 1.72 -4.32 16.02
CA GLY A 79 2.09 -5.04 14.80
C GLY A 79 1.27 -4.64 13.58
N ILE A 80 1.19 -5.58 12.64
CA ILE A 80 0.39 -5.43 11.41
C ILE A 80 -0.89 -6.24 11.58
N ARG A 81 -2.03 -5.62 11.30
CA ARG A 81 -3.34 -6.27 11.24
C ARG A 81 -3.84 -6.30 9.80
N TYR A 82 -4.35 -7.45 9.39
CA TYR A 82 -5.04 -7.64 8.11
C TYR A 82 -6.56 -7.50 8.34
N ALA A 83 -7.25 -6.86 7.39
CA ALA A 83 -8.68 -6.55 7.47
C ALA A 83 -9.45 -7.24 6.34
#